data_AF-A0A5B9VZH0-F1
#
_entry.id   AF-A0A5B9VZH0-F1
#
_cell.length_a   1.000
_cell.length_b   1.000
_cell.length_c   1.000
_cell.angle_alpha   90.00
_cell.angle_beta   90.00
_cell.angle_gamma   90.00
#
_symmetry.space_group_name_H-M   'P 1'
#
loop_
_entity.id
_entity.type
_entity.pdbx_description
1 polymer ?
#
loop_
_entity_poly.entity_id
_entity_poly.type
_entity_poly.pdbx_seq_one_letter_code
_entity_poly.pdbx_strand_id
1 'polypeptide(L)'
;MAGDRFLSGRRHGHARLSAVLVSLVLASTGFRAASGEVLDEGGRDPLTLATNPGGDVPTGVDLVRLRLFRNEILRWTILADGRNLKRIPQPPAIVVEPPAEAGAAAPAPTPIIPQDDSFDDWAFGGGDGLAKFREQLDRLLESRLREVEAMFALSDAQRRKLRLAGKGDIRRVLDLIEEAREEFDQARVDVRRLAELQRDLKLIELRVSEGLFRDRSLFSKTLRKMFDDRQLTRRPAGSRTIR
;
A
#
# COMPACT_ATOMS: atom_id res chain seq x y z
N MET A 1 59.08 -21.46 -23.30
CA MET A 1 59.48 -20.81 -22.04
C MET A 1 59.27 -19.31 -22.18
N ALA A 2 58.81 -18.67 -21.10
CA ALA A 2 58.43 -17.25 -20.94
C ALA A 2 57.21 -16.82 -21.81
N GLY A 3 56.00 -16.59 -21.30
CA GLY A 3 55.57 -16.32 -19.93
C GLY A 3 55.57 -14.82 -19.67
N ASP A 4 54.47 -14.13 -20.00
CA ASP A 4 54.25 -12.80 -19.45
C ASP A 4 52.80 -12.61 -19.00
N ARG A 5 52.71 -12.18 -17.74
CA ARG A 5 51.53 -12.09 -16.90
C ARG A 5 51.27 -10.61 -16.66
N PHE A 6 50.14 -10.07 -17.10
CA PHE A 6 49.63 -8.81 -16.57
C PHE A 6 48.10 -8.89 -16.42
N LEU A 7 47.68 -9.38 -15.26
CA LEU A 7 46.32 -9.21 -14.71
C LEU A 7 46.43 -8.41 -13.41
N SER A 8 45.35 -7.69 -13.10
CA SER A 8 45.04 -7.04 -11.81
C SER A 8 45.58 -5.62 -11.58
N GLY A 9 44.91 -4.65 -12.20
CA GLY A 9 44.79 -3.29 -11.66
C GLY A 9 43.42 -3.08 -11.00
N ARG A 10 43.33 -3.34 -9.69
CA ARG A 10 42.21 -2.91 -8.85
C ARG A 10 42.07 -1.38 -8.91
N ARG A 11 40.86 -0.88 -9.15
CA ARG A 11 40.44 0.43 -8.64
C ARG A 11 39.25 0.24 -7.72
N HIS A 12 39.54 0.33 -6.42
CA HIS A 12 38.57 0.65 -5.38
C HIS A 12 38.44 2.17 -5.27
N GLY A 13 37.24 2.64 -4.92
CA GLY A 13 36.90 4.05 -4.66
C GLY A 13 35.90 4.55 -5.72
N HIS A 14 34.67 4.96 -5.41
CA HIS A 14 34.11 5.49 -4.18
C HIS A 14 32.63 5.08 -4.08
N ALA A 15 32.30 4.13 -3.21
CA ALA A 15 30.93 3.94 -2.72
C ALA A 15 30.88 4.54 -1.31
N ARG A 16 30.73 5.86 -1.22
CA ARG A 16 30.38 6.57 0.01
C ARG A 16 29.53 7.77 -0.34
N LEU A 17 28.22 7.61 -0.24
CA LEU A 17 27.24 8.61 0.24
C LEU A 17 25.84 7.97 0.28
N SER A 18 25.71 6.86 1.01
CA SER A 18 24.41 6.26 1.36
C SER A 18 24.47 5.70 2.79
N ALA A 19 24.85 6.52 3.76
CA ALA A 19 24.95 6.10 5.15
C ALA A 19 24.72 7.27 6.11
N VAL A 20 23.49 7.80 6.19
CA VAL A 20 23.03 8.58 7.35
C VAL A 20 21.57 8.31 7.76
N LEU A 21 20.74 7.56 7.01
CA LEU A 21 19.32 7.35 7.38
C LEU A 21 18.92 5.86 7.50
N VAL A 22 19.69 5.08 8.26
CA VAL A 22 19.32 3.69 8.63
C VAL A 22 19.46 3.41 10.15
N SER A 23 19.83 4.39 10.98
CA SER A 23 20.13 4.12 12.41
C SER A 23 19.09 4.59 13.43
N LEU A 24 17.83 4.80 13.06
CA LEU A 24 16.79 5.18 14.05
C LEU A 24 15.44 4.48 13.89
N VAL A 25 15.44 3.15 13.72
CA VAL A 25 14.24 2.31 13.96
C VAL A 25 14.63 0.95 14.56
N LEU A 26 15.41 0.96 15.66
CA LEU A 26 15.66 -0.24 16.47
C LEU A 26 15.34 -0.02 17.96
N ALA A 27 14.43 0.90 18.27
CA ALA A 27 14.03 1.22 19.64
C ALA A 27 12.50 1.21 19.86
N SER A 28 11.74 0.32 19.21
CA SER A 28 10.33 0.12 19.59
C SER A 28 9.82 -1.32 19.62
N THR A 29 10.68 -2.33 19.44
CA THR A 29 10.36 -3.69 19.87
C THR A 29 10.71 -3.83 21.35
N GLY A 30 9.77 -3.43 22.21
CA GLY A 30 9.73 -3.84 23.60
C GLY A 30 9.51 -5.35 23.70
N PHE A 31 10.54 -6.13 23.39
CA PHE A 31 10.59 -7.56 23.68
C PHE A 31 10.87 -7.72 25.18
N ARG A 32 9.79 -7.84 25.97
CA ARG A 32 9.87 -8.15 27.38
C ARG A 32 10.11 -9.65 27.53
N ALA A 33 11.37 -10.04 27.69
CA ALA A 33 11.75 -11.35 28.17
C ALA A 33 11.27 -11.49 29.63
N ALA A 34 10.24 -12.31 29.85
CA ALA A 34 9.87 -12.78 31.17
C ALA A 34 10.53 -14.14 31.38
N SER A 35 11.72 -14.13 32.00
CA SER A 35 12.29 -15.29 32.65
C SER A 35 11.70 -15.37 34.06
N GLY A 36 10.86 -16.36 34.29
CA GLY A 36 10.29 -16.68 35.59
C GLY A 36 10.29 -18.20 35.75
N GLU A 37 11.42 -18.73 36.21
CA GLU A 37 11.58 -20.10 36.66
C GLU A 37 11.03 -20.18 38.09
N VAL A 38 9.94 -20.92 38.30
CA VAL A 38 9.49 -21.39 39.61
C VAL A 38 8.95 -22.80 39.42
N LEU A 39 9.63 -23.76 40.06
CA LEU A 39 9.14 -25.10 40.36
C LEU A 39 8.09 -25.00 41.47
N ASP A 40 6.92 -25.64 41.30
CA ASP A 40 6.33 -26.44 42.39
C ASP A 40 5.20 -27.35 41.86
N GLU A 41 5.09 -28.52 42.47
CA GLU A 41 4.18 -29.61 42.14
C GLU A 41 2.78 -29.45 42.75
N GLY A 42 1.80 -30.09 42.12
CA GLY A 42 0.67 -30.69 42.82
C GLY A 42 -0.59 -29.84 42.96
N GLY A 43 -1.66 -30.24 42.26
CA GLY A 43 -3.01 -29.80 42.62
C GLY A 43 -3.99 -29.83 41.45
N ARG A 44 -4.79 -30.89 41.37
CA ARG A 44 -6.02 -30.93 40.58
C ARG A 44 -7.00 -29.88 41.10
N ASP A 45 -7.64 -29.12 40.20
CA ASP A 45 -9.11 -29.03 40.11
C ASP A 45 -9.59 -28.24 38.88
N PRO A 46 -10.84 -28.47 38.41
CA PRO A 46 -11.27 -28.18 37.05
C PRO A 46 -12.12 -26.89 36.92
N LEU A 47 -12.29 -26.45 35.66
CA LEU A 47 -13.22 -25.43 35.17
C LEU A 47 -12.86 -23.97 35.44
N THR A 48 -11.95 -23.44 34.61
CA THR A 48 -11.83 -21.99 34.39
C THR A 48 -12.22 -21.66 32.96
N LEU A 49 -13.31 -20.91 32.83
CA LEU A 49 -13.77 -20.27 31.60
C LEU A 49 -12.62 -19.51 30.93
N ALA A 50 -12.25 -19.95 29.72
CA ALA A 50 -11.32 -19.27 28.85
C ALA A 50 -11.92 -17.91 28.43
N THR A 51 -11.50 -16.85 29.11
CA THR A 51 -11.57 -15.49 28.57
C THR A 51 -10.48 -15.39 27.52
N ASN A 52 -10.87 -15.29 26.25
CA ASN A 52 -9.94 -15.04 25.13
C ASN A 52 -9.44 -13.59 25.24
N PRO A 53 -8.14 -13.33 25.51
CA PRO A 53 -7.61 -11.98 25.48
C PRO A 53 -7.27 -11.61 24.02
N GLY A 54 -7.93 -10.56 23.53
CA GLY A 54 -7.39 -9.61 22.55
C GLY A 54 -6.61 -10.20 21.37
N GLY A 55 -7.32 -10.78 20.41
CA GLY A 55 -6.78 -10.89 19.07
C GLY A 55 -6.73 -9.49 18.46
N ASP A 56 -5.53 -8.91 18.40
CA ASP A 56 -5.24 -7.74 17.56
C ASP A 56 -5.80 -7.98 16.17
N VAL A 57 -6.91 -7.32 15.85
CA VAL A 57 -7.39 -7.23 14.48
C VAL A 57 -6.56 -6.11 13.86
N PRO A 58 -5.64 -6.39 12.92
CA PRO A 58 -4.99 -5.34 12.16
C PRO A 58 -6.05 -4.64 11.30
N THR A 59 -6.69 -3.62 11.87
CA THR A 59 -7.61 -2.69 11.19
C THR A 59 -6.84 -1.53 10.54
N GLY A 60 -5.52 -1.62 10.46
CA GLY A 60 -4.72 -0.75 9.64
C GLY A 60 -4.53 -1.38 8.27
N VAL A 61 -5.24 -0.86 7.26
CA VAL A 61 -4.63 -0.72 5.94
C VAL A 61 -3.23 -0.15 6.20
N ASP A 62 -2.19 -0.85 5.77
CA ASP A 62 -0.80 -0.52 6.10
C ASP A 62 -0.43 0.87 5.55
N LEU A 63 -0.73 1.90 6.34
CA LEU A 63 -0.51 3.32 6.09
C LEU A 63 0.98 3.64 5.91
N VAL A 64 1.88 2.71 6.26
CA VAL A 64 3.31 2.83 6.04
C VAL A 64 3.64 2.81 4.54
N ARG A 65 2.86 2.07 3.71
CA ARG A 65 2.98 2.13 2.24
C ARG A 65 2.45 3.45 1.65
N LEU A 66 1.46 4.08 2.29
CA LEU A 66 0.95 5.41 1.93
C LEU A 66 1.96 6.54 2.22
N ARG A 67 2.93 6.33 3.11
CA ARG A 67 3.93 7.36 3.48
C ARG A 67 5.12 7.46 2.53
N LEU A 68 5.54 6.35 1.92
CA LEU A 68 6.66 6.36 0.96
C LEU A 68 6.26 7.00 -0.38
N PHE A 69 4.99 6.88 -0.79
CA PHE A 69 4.51 7.43 -2.06
C PHE A 69 4.39 8.98 -2.09
N ARG A 70 4.25 9.63 -0.92
CA ARG A 70 4.19 11.10 -0.82
C ARG A 70 5.51 11.79 -1.20
N ASN A 71 6.64 11.08 -1.08
CA ASN A 71 7.96 11.65 -1.37
C ASN A 71 8.32 11.59 -2.87
N GLU A 72 7.84 10.59 -3.61
CA GLU A 72 8.12 10.45 -5.05
C GLU A 72 7.29 11.42 -5.90
N ILE A 73 6.02 11.68 -5.55
CA ILE A 73 5.17 12.65 -6.27
C ILE A 73 5.76 14.07 -6.20
N LEU A 74 6.28 14.50 -5.04
CA LEU A 74 6.93 15.80 -4.90
C LEU A 74 8.15 15.92 -5.81
N ARG A 75 8.91 14.83 -5.96
CA ARG A 75 10.08 14.79 -6.84
C ARG A 75 9.69 14.98 -8.30
N TRP A 76 8.60 14.37 -8.77
CA TRP A 76 8.17 14.47 -10.16
C TRP A 76 7.33 15.71 -10.47
N THR A 77 6.53 16.24 -9.54
CA THR A 77 5.87 17.54 -9.73
C THR A 77 6.89 18.68 -9.78
N ILE A 78 7.96 18.64 -8.96
CA ILE A 78 9.06 19.60 -9.06
C ILE A 78 9.80 19.50 -10.40
N LEU A 79 9.91 18.29 -10.99
CA LEU A 79 10.53 18.08 -12.30
C LEU A 79 9.60 18.47 -13.47
N ALA A 80 8.28 18.24 -13.35
CA ALA A 80 7.28 18.62 -14.35
C ALA A 80 7.00 20.13 -14.36
N ASP A 81 7.05 20.79 -13.19
CA ASP A 81 6.90 22.24 -13.02
C ASP A 81 8.19 23.05 -13.25
N GLY A 82 9.18 22.47 -13.95
CA GLY A 82 10.42 23.14 -14.39
C GLY A 82 10.23 24.42 -15.21
N ARG A 83 9.00 24.93 -15.35
CA ARG A 83 8.65 26.21 -16.00
C ARG A 83 8.22 27.33 -15.04
N ASN A 84 8.10 27.12 -13.72
CA ASN A 84 7.56 28.17 -12.82
C ASN A 84 8.37 28.48 -11.54
N LEU A 85 9.68 28.22 -11.51
CA LEU A 85 10.58 28.69 -10.42
C LEU A 85 10.94 30.19 -10.48
N LYS A 86 10.31 30.98 -11.37
CA LYS A 86 10.62 32.42 -11.56
C LYS A 86 10.11 33.35 -10.45
N ARG A 87 9.52 32.84 -9.36
CA ARG A 87 8.98 33.66 -8.25
C ARG A 87 9.39 33.16 -6.86
N ILE A 88 10.56 32.57 -6.72
CA ILE A 88 11.20 32.56 -5.40
C ILE A 88 11.64 34.03 -5.14
N PRO A 89 11.21 34.66 -4.04
CA PRO A 89 11.65 36.02 -3.70
C PRO A 89 13.17 36.04 -3.74
N GLN A 90 13.71 36.91 -4.59
CA GLN A 90 15.13 37.02 -4.81
C GLN A 90 15.78 37.31 -3.45
N PRO A 91 16.66 36.44 -2.92
CA PRO A 91 17.40 36.76 -1.71
C PRO A 91 18.16 38.08 -1.97
N PRO A 92 18.34 38.92 -0.93
CA PRO A 92 18.93 40.24 -1.09
C PRO A 92 20.26 40.12 -1.85
N ALA A 93 20.45 41.03 -2.80
CA ALA A 93 21.54 41.02 -3.77
C ALA A 93 22.90 40.85 -3.07
N ILE A 94 23.42 39.61 -3.11
CA ILE A 94 24.83 39.37 -2.85
C ILE A 94 25.56 39.97 -4.05
N VAL A 95 26.45 40.94 -3.78
CA VAL A 95 27.34 41.53 -4.79
C VAL A 95 28.30 40.42 -5.22
N VAL A 96 27.98 39.75 -6.33
CA VAL A 96 28.81 38.70 -6.93
C VAL A 96 29.77 39.37 -7.91
N GLU A 97 31.07 39.26 -7.64
CA GLU A 97 32.16 39.62 -8.55
C GLU A 97 31.96 38.96 -9.94
N PRO A 98 32.34 39.63 -11.04
CA PRO A 98 32.15 39.10 -12.39
C PRO A 98 32.96 37.80 -12.57
N PRO A 99 32.31 36.64 -12.79
CA PRO A 99 33.03 35.40 -13.01
C PRO A 99 33.63 35.41 -14.41
N ALA A 100 34.96 35.36 -14.46
CA ALA A 100 35.71 34.99 -15.65
C ALA A 100 35.38 33.55 -16.04
N GLU A 101 35.35 33.33 -17.36
CA GLU A 101 35.28 32.06 -18.07
C GLU A 101 33.87 31.45 -18.27
N ALA A 102 33.43 31.54 -19.53
CA ALA A 102 32.26 30.88 -20.09
C ALA A 102 32.42 29.35 -20.01
N GLY A 103 32.09 28.79 -18.85
CA GLY A 103 32.01 27.35 -18.64
C GLY A 103 30.96 26.72 -19.56
N ALA A 104 31.38 25.71 -20.31
CA ALA A 104 30.55 24.93 -21.23
C ALA A 104 29.20 24.56 -20.60
N ALA A 105 28.11 24.89 -21.30
CA ALA A 105 26.75 24.58 -20.89
C ALA A 105 26.62 23.09 -20.53
N ALA A 106 26.23 22.81 -19.29
CA ALA A 106 26.00 21.44 -18.83
C ALA A 106 25.00 20.73 -19.77
N PRO A 107 25.24 19.47 -20.13
CA PRO A 107 24.34 18.73 -21.02
C PRO A 107 22.94 18.67 -20.40
N ALA A 108 21.92 18.88 -21.24
CA ALA A 108 20.54 18.78 -20.81
C ALA A 108 20.27 17.36 -20.24
N PRO A 109 19.55 17.23 -19.12
CA PRO A 109 19.24 15.95 -18.53
C PRO A 109 18.46 15.09 -19.52
N THR A 110 18.91 13.86 -19.74
CA THR A 110 18.20 12.90 -20.58
C THR A 110 16.90 12.48 -19.89
N PRO A 111 15.76 12.48 -20.62
CA PRO A 111 14.49 12.03 -20.06
C PRO A 111 14.59 10.55 -19.70
N ILE A 112 14.34 10.22 -18.43
CA ILE A 112 14.30 8.84 -17.95
C ILE A 112 12.97 8.23 -18.41
N ILE A 113 13.02 7.30 -19.36
CA ILE A 113 11.84 6.54 -19.79
C ILE A 113 11.62 5.40 -18.79
N PRO A 114 10.46 5.33 -18.11
CA PRO A 114 10.14 4.24 -17.18
C PRO A 114 10.24 2.87 -17.86
N GLN A 115 10.76 1.87 -17.14
CA GLN A 115 10.80 0.48 -17.59
C GLN A 115 9.46 -0.21 -17.32
N ASP A 116 9.23 -1.39 -17.91
CA ASP A 116 7.97 -2.14 -17.80
C ASP A 116 7.65 -2.46 -16.33
N ASP A 117 8.67 -2.86 -15.56
CA ASP A 117 8.57 -3.16 -14.12
C ASP A 117 8.18 -1.93 -13.27
N SER A 118 8.32 -0.71 -13.81
CA SER A 118 7.99 0.52 -13.08
C SER A 118 6.50 0.64 -12.77
N PHE A 119 5.63 0.02 -13.57
CA PHE A 119 4.20 0.02 -13.28
C PHE A 119 3.87 -0.73 -11.99
N ASP A 120 4.47 -1.92 -11.80
CA ASP A 120 4.23 -2.74 -10.61
C ASP A 120 4.77 -2.07 -9.35
N ASP A 121 5.89 -1.36 -9.46
CA ASP A 121 6.40 -0.51 -8.39
C ASP A 121 5.43 0.63 -8.04
N TRP A 122 4.81 1.26 -9.04
CA TRP A 122 3.85 2.35 -8.81
C TRP A 122 2.51 1.86 -8.27
N ALA A 123 1.97 0.79 -8.82
CA ALA A 123 0.66 0.25 -8.47
C ALA A 123 0.69 -0.54 -7.15
N PHE A 124 1.79 -1.26 -6.87
CA PHE A 124 1.84 -2.24 -5.78
C PHE A 124 3.09 -2.18 -4.90
N GLY A 125 4.11 -1.40 -5.28
CA GLY A 125 5.37 -1.28 -4.56
C GLY A 125 6.26 -2.52 -4.64
N GLY A 126 6.37 -3.16 -5.81
CA GLY A 126 7.35 -4.23 -6.08
C GLY A 126 6.83 -5.37 -6.98
N GLY A 127 7.74 -6.22 -7.45
CA GLY A 127 7.46 -7.32 -8.41
C GLY A 127 6.44 -8.38 -7.97
N ASP A 128 6.34 -8.71 -6.68
CA ASP A 128 5.28 -9.62 -6.17
C ASP A 128 3.97 -8.90 -5.86
N GLY A 129 3.86 -7.63 -6.26
CA GLY A 129 2.88 -6.69 -5.79
C GLY A 129 1.43 -7.09 -6.13
N LEU A 130 1.20 -7.51 -7.38
CA LEU A 130 -0.14 -7.91 -7.83
C LEU A 130 -0.68 -9.13 -7.07
N ALA A 131 0.16 -10.14 -6.83
CA ALA A 131 -0.24 -11.34 -6.10
C ALA A 131 -0.60 -11.00 -4.64
N LYS A 132 0.26 -10.22 -3.97
CA LYS A 132 0.02 -9.74 -2.60
C LYS A 132 -1.22 -8.86 -2.51
N PHE A 133 -1.46 -8.02 -3.52
CA PHE A 133 -2.65 -7.18 -3.60
C PHE A 133 -3.92 -8.01 -3.77
N ARG A 134 -3.92 -9.02 -4.64
CA ARG A 134 -5.04 -9.98 -4.77
C ARG A 134 -5.34 -10.68 -3.45
N GLU A 135 -4.30 -11.20 -2.78
CA GLU A 135 -4.44 -11.83 -1.47
C GLU A 135 -5.02 -10.86 -0.42
N GLN A 136 -4.61 -9.59 -0.44
CA GLN A 136 -5.16 -8.56 0.43
C GLN A 136 -6.66 -8.34 0.16
N LEU A 137 -7.08 -8.25 -1.10
CA LEU A 137 -8.49 -8.10 -1.47
C LEU A 137 -9.33 -9.31 -1.02
N ASP A 138 -8.81 -10.53 -1.18
CA ASP A 138 -9.48 -11.74 -0.70
C ASP A 138 -9.61 -11.75 0.83
N ARG A 139 -8.58 -11.33 1.57
CA ARG A 139 -8.65 -11.17 3.03
C ARG A 139 -9.69 -10.13 3.46
N LEU A 140 -9.80 -9.02 2.73
CA LEU A 140 -10.84 -8.01 2.97
C LEU A 140 -12.24 -8.59 2.74
N LEU A 141 -12.43 -9.41 1.69
CA LEU A 141 -13.70 -10.08 1.43
C LEU A 141 -14.07 -11.05 2.56
N GLU A 142 -13.15 -11.90 3.01
CA GLU A 142 -13.43 -12.83 4.11
C GLU A 142 -13.67 -12.11 5.45
N SER A 143 -12.98 -11.00 5.72
CA SER A 143 -13.30 -10.13 6.87
C SER A 143 -14.74 -9.62 6.79
N ARG A 144 -15.12 -9.08 5.62
CA ARG A 144 -16.46 -8.54 5.42
C ARG A 144 -17.55 -9.60 5.51
N LEU A 145 -17.30 -10.81 5.01
CA LEU A 145 -18.21 -11.95 5.16
C LEU A 145 -18.42 -12.33 6.62
N ARG A 146 -17.34 -12.38 7.43
CA ARG A 146 -17.42 -12.68 8.87
C ARG A 146 -18.22 -11.63 9.63
N GLU A 147 -18.03 -10.34 9.32
CA GLU A 147 -18.81 -9.25 9.91
C GLU A 147 -20.31 -9.40 9.64
N VAL A 148 -20.68 -9.68 8.38
CA VAL A 148 -22.08 -9.88 7.99
C VAL A 148 -22.66 -11.14 8.64
N GLU A 149 -21.91 -12.23 8.68
CA GLU A 149 -22.32 -13.48 9.33
C GLU A 149 -22.60 -13.29 10.82
N ALA A 150 -21.76 -12.55 11.53
CA ALA A 150 -21.96 -12.22 12.94
C ALA A 150 -23.22 -11.37 13.17
N MET A 151 -23.58 -10.48 12.24
CA MET A 151 -24.76 -9.62 12.37
C MET A 151 -26.09 -10.33 11.99
N PHE A 152 -26.06 -11.27 11.03
CA PHE A 152 -27.28 -11.77 10.39
C PHE A 152 -27.45 -13.29 10.37
N ALA A 153 -26.49 -14.06 10.91
CA ALA A 153 -26.52 -15.53 10.90
C ALA A 153 -26.78 -16.12 9.50
N LEU A 154 -25.86 -15.84 8.57
CA LEU A 154 -25.99 -16.29 7.17
C LEU A 154 -26.05 -17.82 7.06
N SER A 155 -26.92 -18.33 6.19
CA SER A 155 -26.83 -19.74 5.77
C SER A 155 -25.67 -19.95 4.79
N ASP A 156 -25.22 -21.20 4.63
CA ASP A 156 -24.13 -21.52 3.69
C ASP A 156 -24.43 -21.06 2.25
N ALA A 157 -25.69 -21.19 1.82
CA ALA A 157 -26.12 -20.75 0.49
C ALA A 157 -26.03 -19.23 0.35
N GLN A 158 -26.43 -18.49 1.39
CA GLN A 158 -26.32 -17.04 1.45
C GLN A 158 -24.86 -16.57 1.46
N ARG A 159 -24.00 -17.21 2.28
CA ARG A 159 -22.56 -16.94 2.33
C ARG A 159 -21.90 -17.16 0.97
N ARG A 160 -22.17 -18.29 0.29
CA ARG A 160 -21.64 -18.57 -1.05
C ARG A 160 -22.03 -17.49 -2.06
N LYS A 161 -23.28 -17.02 -2.02
CA LYS A 161 -23.77 -15.97 -2.92
C LYS A 161 -23.08 -14.62 -2.67
N LEU A 162 -22.92 -14.21 -1.42
CA LEU A 162 -22.18 -12.99 -1.06
C LEU A 162 -20.71 -13.08 -1.44
N ARG A 163 -20.07 -14.24 -1.21
CA ARG A 163 -18.69 -14.47 -1.64
C ARG A 163 -18.53 -14.32 -3.15
N LEU A 164 -19.44 -14.89 -3.94
CA LEU A 164 -19.42 -14.74 -5.40
C LEU A 164 -19.58 -13.28 -5.83
N ALA A 165 -20.51 -12.54 -5.23
CA ALA A 165 -20.70 -11.12 -5.50
C ALA A 165 -19.46 -10.29 -5.15
N GLY A 166 -18.85 -10.56 -4.00
CA GLY A 166 -17.60 -9.91 -3.58
C GLY A 166 -16.42 -10.23 -4.50
N LYS A 167 -16.29 -11.48 -4.97
CA LYS A 167 -15.29 -11.84 -6.00
C LYS A 167 -15.51 -11.08 -7.30
N GLY A 168 -16.76 -10.83 -7.68
CA GLY A 168 -17.09 -9.96 -8.82
C GLY A 168 -16.64 -8.51 -8.61
N ASP A 169 -16.79 -7.96 -7.41
CA ASP A 169 -16.29 -6.62 -7.08
C ASP A 169 -14.74 -6.56 -7.12
N ILE A 170 -14.05 -7.59 -6.59
CA ILE A 170 -12.59 -7.72 -6.68
C ILE A 170 -12.14 -7.77 -8.14
N ARG A 171 -12.80 -8.60 -8.96
CA ARG A 171 -12.46 -8.74 -10.38
C ARG A 171 -12.52 -7.40 -11.11
N ARG A 172 -13.56 -6.59 -10.88
CA ARG A 172 -13.69 -5.26 -11.47
C ARG A 172 -12.53 -4.32 -11.12
N VAL A 173 -12.03 -4.37 -9.89
CA VAL A 173 -10.85 -3.56 -9.51
C VAL A 173 -9.60 -4.05 -10.22
N LEU A 174 -9.43 -5.36 -10.33
CA LEU A 174 -8.31 -5.94 -11.07
C LEU A 174 -8.39 -5.62 -12.57
N ASP A 175 -9.58 -5.60 -13.15
CA ASP A 175 -9.79 -5.19 -14.54
C ASP A 175 -9.39 -3.71 -14.75
N LEU A 176 -9.79 -2.79 -13.85
CA LEU A 176 -9.36 -1.38 -13.92
C LEU A 176 -7.84 -1.21 -13.83
N ILE A 177 -7.17 -2.06 -13.05
CA ILE A 177 -5.71 -2.06 -12.92
C ILE A 177 -5.05 -2.58 -14.20
N GLU A 178 -5.63 -3.60 -14.84
CA GLU A 178 -5.15 -4.10 -16.12
C GLU A 178 -5.32 -3.06 -17.22
N GLU A 179 -6.47 -2.39 -17.29
CA GLU A 179 -6.71 -1.25 -18.19
C GLU A 179 -5.67 -0.14 -17.96
N ALA A 180 -5.37 0.19 -16.70
CA ALA A 180 -4.34 1.16 -16.36
C ALA A 180 -2.92 0.71 -16.78
N ARG A 181 -2.63 -0.60 -16.79
CA ARG A 181 -1.35 -1.13 -17.29
C ARG A 181 -1.25 -0.97 -18.80
N GLU A 182 -2.30 -1.29 -19.54
CA GLU A 182 -2.32 -1.08 -20.99
C GLU A 182 -2.14 0.41 -21.34
N GLU A 183 -2.76 1.31 -20.58
CA GLU A 183 -2.57 2.75 -20.73
C GLU A 183 -1.16 3.19 -20.36
N PHE A 184 -0.54 2.60 -19.33
CA PHE A 184 0.84 2.84 -18.96
C PHE A 184 1.77 2.60 -20.15
N ASP A 185 1.66 1.44 -20.79
CA ASP A 185 2.52 1.06 -21.90
C ASP A 185 2.43 2.05 -23.07
N GLN A 186 1.24 2.58 -23.32
CA GLN A 186 1.00 3.62 -24.34
C GLN A 186 1.50 5.01 -23.89
N ALA A 187 1.42 5.32 -22.60
CA ALA A 187 1.77 6.62 -22.03
C ALA A 187 3.27 6.79 -21.79
N ARG A 188 4.10 5.74 -21.82
CA ARG A 188 5.54 5.79 -21.47
C ARG A 188 6.36 6.89 -22.15
N VAL A 189 5.97 7.29 -23.37
CA VAL A 189 6.67 8.34 -24.14
C VAL A 189 6.13 9.74 -23.83
N ASP A 190 4.94 9.85 -23.24
CA ASP A 190 4.25 11.09 -22.93
C ASP A 190 4.14 11.31 -21.41
N VAL A 191 5.01 12.20 -20.90
CA VAL A 191 5.07 12.58 -19.48
C VAL A 191 3.73 13.09 -18.96
N ARG A 192 2.93 13.77 -19.78
CA ARG A 192 1.62 14.29 -19.36
C ARG A 192 0.63 13.15 -19.12
N ARG A 193 0.59 12.17 -20.03
CA ARG A 193 -0.27 10.99 -19.88
C ARG A 193 0.13 10.14 -18.68
N LEU A 194 1.44 9.97 -18.42
CA LEU A 194 1.91 9.31 -17.20
C LEU A 194 1.40 10.00 -15.92
N ALA A 195 1.37 11.33 -15.90
CA ALA A 195 0.84 12.09 -14.76
C ALA A 195 -0.69 12.03 -14.62
N GLU A 196 -1.42 11.77 -15.71
CA GLU A 196 -2.86 11.48 -15.70
C GLU A 196 -3.11 10.08 -15.11
N LEU A 197 -2.42 9.08 -15.64
CA LEU A 197 -2.51 7.69 -15.17
C LEU A 197 -2.19 7.53 -13.68
N GLN A 198 -1.17 8.24 -13.17
CA GLN A 198 -0.84 8.23 -11.74
C GLN A 198 -2.01 8.72 -10.87
N ARG A 199 -2.81 9.67 -11.36
CA ARG A 199 -4.01 10.14 -10.65
C ARG A 199 -5.10 9.07 -10.66
N ASP A 200 -5.25 8.35 -11.77
CA ASP A 200 -6.26 7.29 -11.89
C ASP A 200 -5.93 6.10 -10.98
N LEU A 201 -4.66 5.70 -10.91
CA LEU A 201 -4.20 4.70 -9.94
C LEU A 201 -4.50 5.11 -8.49
N LYS A 202 -4.36 6.41 -8.15
CA LYS A 202 -4.72 6.93 -6.83
C LYS A 202 -6.22 6.86 -6.55
N LEU A 203 -7.06 7.08 -7.56
CA LEU A 203 -8.51 6.92 -7.42
C LEU A 203 -8.91 5.46 -7.20
N ILE A 204 -8.23 4.52 -7.84
CA ILE A 204 -8.42 3.08 -7.60
C ILE A 204 -8.02 2.73 -6.16
N GLU A 205 -6.85 3.18 -5.70
CA GLU A 205 -6.39 2.98 -4.32
C GLU A 205 -7.39 3.57 -3.32
N LEU A 206 -7.85 4.81 -3.55
CA LEU A 206 -8.83 5.46 -2.69
C LEU A 206 -10.12 4.64 -2.62
N ARG A 207 -10.63 4.16 -3.75
CA ARG A 207 -11.83 3.32 -3.80
C ARG A 207 -11.69 2.02 -3.01
N VAL A 208 -10.50 1.40 -3.02
CA VAL A 208 -10.22 0.21 -2.22
C VAL A 208 -10.19 0.57 -0.73
N SER A 209 -9.53 1.68 -0.37
CA SER A 209 -9.38 2.14 1.02
C SER A 209 -10.69 2.63 1.65
N GLU A 210 -11.55 3.31 0.89
CA GLU A 210 -12.85 3.76 1.34
C GLU A 210 -13.79 2.58 1.58
N GLY A 211 -13.58 1.45 0.89
CA GLY A 211 -14.29 0.21 1.14
C GLY A 211 -14.87 -0.36 -0.15
N LEU A 212 -14.20 -1.38 -0.67
CA LEU A 212 -14.56 -2.10 -1.89
C LEU A 212 -16.02 -2.58 -1.92
N PHE A 213 -16.56 -2.94 -0.76
CA PHE A 213 -17.87 -3.58 -0.60
C PHE A 213 -18.97 -2.62 -0.11
N ARG A 214 -18.93 -1.32 -0.47
CA ARG A 214 -19.92 -0.29 -0.07
C ARG A 214 -21.13 -0.20 -1.02
N ASP A 215 -21.92 0.87 -0.91
CA ASP A 215 -23.30 1.00 -1.43
C ASP A 215 -23.51 0.77 -2.93
N ARG A 216 -22.45 0.81 -3.74
CA ARG A 216 -22.54 0.58 -5.20
C ARG A 216 -21.99 -0.78 -5.64
N SER A 217 -21.42 -1.55 -4.73
CA SER A 217 -20.80 -2.83 -5.01
C SER A 217 -21.86 -3.93 -5.24
N LEU A 218 -21.51 -4.97 -6.01
CA LEU A 218 -22.34 -6.17 -6.18
C LEU A 218 -22.59 -6.86 -4.85
N PHE A 219 -21.59 -6.90 -3.97
CA PHE A 219 -21.72 -7.40 -2.60
C PHE A 219 -22.86 -6.70 -1.86
N SER A 220 -22.84 -5.36 -1.77
CA SER A 220 -23.89 -4.59 -1.07
C SER A 220 -25.26 -4.67 -1.73
N LYS A 221 -25.32 -4.75 -3.07
CA LYS A 221 -26.59 -4.97 -3.78
C LYS A 221 -27.16 -6.36 -3.47
N THR A 222 -26.30 -7.38 -3.46
CA THR A 222 -26.66 -8.76 -3.14
C THR A 222 -27.10 -8.90 -1.69
N LEU A 223 -26.38 -8.24 -0.78
CA LEU A 223 -26.71 -8.16 0.65
C LEU A 223 -28.12 -7.58 0.86
N ARG A 224 -28.40 -6.41 0.27
CA ARG A 224 -29.72 -5.78 0.35
C ARG A 224 -30.84 -6.63 -0.24
N LYS A 225 -30.59 -7.32 -1.35
CA LYS A 225 -31.58 -8.21 -1.97
C LYS A 225 -31.82 -9.50 -1.17
N MET A 226 -30.85 -9.94 -0.38
CA MET A 226 -30.94 -11.16 0.41
C MET A 226 -31.70 -10.97 1.71
N PHE A 227 -31.57 -9.79 2.32
CA PHE A 227 -32.39 -9.43 3.46
C PHE A 227 -33.68 -8.80 2.94
N ASP A 228 -34.71 -9.62 2.86
CA ASP A 228 -36.07 -9.16 2.63
C ASP A 228 -36.41 -8.06 3.65
N ASP A 229 -37.21 -7.05 3.30
CA ASP A 229 -37.52 -5.92 4.19
C ASP A 229 -38.01 -6.39 5.57
N ARG A 230 -38.65 -7.57 5.60
CA ARG A 230 -39.11 -8.28 6.80
C ARG A 230 -37.98 -8.67 7.77
N GLN A 231 -36.81 -9.08 7.28
CA GLN A 231 -35.66 -9.42 8.12
C GLN A 231 -34.96 -8.17 8.67
N LEU A 232 -34.96 -7.06 7.92
CA LEU A 232 -34.44 -5.78 8.40
C LEU A 232 -35.36 -5.15 9.46
N THR A 233 -36.68 -5.35 9.37
CA THR A 233 -37.64 -4.92 10.41
C THR A 233 -37.70 -5.83 11.63
N ARG A 234 -37.12 -7.04 11.58
CA ARG A 234 -37.02 -7.93 12.74
C ARG A 234 -35.92 -7.43 13.68
N ARG A 235 -36.16 -6.26 14.26
CA ARG A 235 -35.42 -5.72 15.40
C ARG A 235 -35.30 -6.84 16.44
N PRO A 236 -34.10 -7.18 16.94
CA PRO A 236 -33.96 -8.23 17.94
C PRO A 236 -34.86 -7.88 19.12
N ALA A 237 -35.88 -8.71 19.34
CA ALA A 237 -36.81 -8.55 20.42
C ALA A 237 -36.06 -8.82 21.73
N GLY A 238 -35.62 -7.75 22.38
CA GLY A 238 -35.09 -7.78 23.73
C GLY A 238 -33.61 -8.10 23.83
N SER A 239 -32.78 -7.05 23.77
CA SER A 239 -31.83 -6.86 24.87
C SER A 239 -32.69 -6.69 26.13
N ARG A 240 -33.00 -7.79 26.80
CA ARG A 240 -33.50 -7.76 28.17
C ARG A 240 -32.44 -7.03 28.97
N THR A 241 -32.73 -5.78 29.34
CA THR A 241 -31.98 -5.04 30.34
C THR A 241 -32.00 -5.88 31.61
N ILE A 242 -30.90 -6.57 31.90
CA ILE A 242 -30.71 -7.23 33.19
C ILE A 242 -30.58 -6.08 34.19
N ARG A 243 -31.54 -6.00 35.10
CA ARG A 243 -31.69 -4.94 36.09
C ARG A 243 -31.18 -5.42 37.43
#